data_AF-A0A524K097-F1
#
_entry.id   AF-A0A524K097-F1
#
_cell.length_a   1.000
_cell.length_b   1.000
_cell.length_c   1.000
_cell.angle_alpha   90.00
_cell.angle_beta   90.00
_cell.angle_gamma   90.00
#
_symmetry.space_group_name_H-M   'P 1'
#
loop_
_entity.id
_entity.type
_entity.pdbx_description
1 polymer ?
#
loop_
_entity_poly.entity_id
_entity_poly.type
_entity_poly.pdbx_seq_one_letter_code
_entity_poly.pdbx_strand_id
1 'polypeptide(L)'
;MLPCFWFVLRNILLKILYFVNFSCFYNFLFLKTTVRRHLPSHGFCLKITMPTSAGRLFAEKDMKNEFAFLFPSPKKVLVRNDFFDIRDLCFPLEIYKKYDFLFDFFKVRNKNRGLEIIFQEHQGLGDEEYMLESGQKQILALANSIRGQFYSLATLLQILAFYGDSGRMPVFSIRDAPEIAIRGFALAAAGEAIPVAAELQRLLLKLALLRFNHFAMPAAYVAGLEKSPAVHSQKGTLSRVEMGLVAARARKMGVEFFLLPEGAAPAPGKGSDRAGAEFSQANLEFISSEASKKKMQPDAWFEDFLQRCQLGKAHGGKTLVWADRFADHPEWIRKIPRDVLVFQRSPNAGSYENFKSKAMPFKKHHIPQVLSQTIWSRDRFIPAIRSSMAGISAAFRAAKADKLAGVVLIGCESGGNGCLPEGSALLQFESGCLLWSGRPPVPGAFSRWALGRDEADLFRVYSFLAQLDHQLPHTHGQYLFEDPVFAAFSRPGDPREIEAHYRKAALYLKKRKIARNELTDFLNFTRQLCEFIA
;
A
#
# COMPACT_ATOMS: atom_id res chain seq x y z
N MET A 1 38.16 -41.61 32.36
CA MET A 1 37.21 -40.93 33.28
C MET A 1 36.60 -39.76 32.49
N LEU A 2 35.56 -39.90 31.65
CA LEU A 2 34.13 -40.25 31.84
C LEU A 2 33.13 -39.16 32.31
N PRO A 3 33.51 -37.94 32.77
CA PRO A 3 32.53 -36.87 32.97
C PRO A 3 32.49 -35.79 31.86
N CYS A 4 33.55 -35.63 31.04
CA CYS A 4 33.57 -34.58 30.01
C CYS A 4 32.76 -34.91 28.75
N PHE A 5 32.59 -36.20 28.43
CA PHE A 5 31.85 -36.63 27.23
C PHE A 5 30.33 -36.46 27.40
N TRP A 6 29.82 -36.62 28.62
CA TRP A 6 28.40 -36.47 28.95
C TRP A 6 27.92 -35.02 28.89
N PHE A 7 28.78 -34.05 29.20
CA PHE A 7 28.44 -32.63 29.18
C PHE A 7 28.33 -32.06 27.75
N VAL A 8 29.14 -32.57 26.84
CA VAL A 8 29.08 -32.22 25.41
C VAL A 8 27.88 -32.87 24.74
N LEU A 9 27.58 -34.15 25.05
CA LEU A 9 26.42 -34.85 24.52
C LEU A 9 25.09 -34.23 25.00
N ARG A 10 25.00 -33.80 26.26
CA ARG A 10 23.83 -33.12 26.83
C ARG A 10 23.56 -31.78 26.16
N ASN A 11 24.59 -30.99 25.83
CA ASN A 11 24.43 -29.71 25.15
C ASN A 11 24.08 -29.86 23.66
N ILE A 12 24.52 -30.93 23.01
CA ILE A 12 24.14 -31.23 21.62
C ILE A 12 22.70 -31.76 21.56
N LEU A 13 22.28 -32.62 22.49
CA LEU A 13 20.89 -33.09 22.60
C LEU A 13 19.90 -31.98 22.97
N LEU A 14 20.28 -31.04 23.86
CA LEU A 14 19.45 -29.86 24.16
C LEU A 14 19.34 -28.90 22.97
N LYS A 15 20.40 -28.76 22.14
CA LYS A 15 20.34 -27.96 20.91
C LYS A 15 19.52 -28.64 19.82
N ILE A 16 19.54 -29.96 19.72
CA ILE A 16 18.70 -30.71 18.76
C ILE A 16 17.22 -30.72 19.21
N LEU A 17 16.92 -30.82 20.51
CA LEU A 17 15.55 -30.68 21.02
C LEU A 17 14.99 -29.26 20.85
N TYR A 18 15.84 -28.22 20.92
CA TYR A 18 15.43 -26.83 20.65
C TYR A 18 15.22 -26.55 19.15
N PHE A 19 15.91 -27.27 18.26
CA PHE A 19 15.82 -27.04 16.80
C PHE A 19 14.65 -27.80 16.14
N VAL A 20 14.14 -28.86 16.77
CA VAL A 20 13.08 -29.72 16.19
C VAL A 20 11.67 -29.29 16.64
N ASN A 21 11.50 -28.33 17.56
CA ASN A 21 10.18 -28.03 18.14
C ASN A 21 9.63 -26.60 17.93
N PHE A 22 10.00 -25.91 16.83
CA PHE A 22 9.44 -24.57 16.53
C PHE A 22 8.80 -24.39 15.15
N SER A 23 8.76 -25.43 14.30
CA SER A 23 8.18 -25.31 12.94
C SER A 23 6.80 -25.96 12.74
N CYS A 24 6.19 -26.59 13.75
CA CYS A 24 4.90 -27.29 13.57
C CYS A 24 3.73 -26.82 14.47
N PHE A 25 3.86 -25.73 15.23
CA PHE A 25 2.83 -25.37 16.24
C PHE A 25 1.87 -24.23 15.88
N TYR A 26 1.86 -23.71 14.65
CA TYR A 26 0.99 -22.57 14.30
C TYR A 26 -0.17 -22.84 13.31
N ASN A 27 -0.39 -24.09 12.91
CA ASN A 27 -1.52 -24.45 12.04
C ASN A 27 -2.71 -25.13 12.74
N PHE A 28 -2.81 -25.09 14.08
CA PHE A 28 -3.85 -25.84 14.81
C PHE A 28 -4.60 -25.06 15.90
N LEU A 29 -4.70 -23.73 15.78
CA LEU A 29 -5.55 -22.90 16.65
C LEU A 29 -6.65 -22.20 15.84
N PHE A 30 -7.48 -22.98 15.15
CA PHE A 30 -8.79 -22.58 14.67
C PHE A 30 -9.70 -23.83 14.54
N LEU A 31 -9.95 -24.51 15.65
CA LEU A 31 -11.09 -25.41 15.76
C LEU A 31 -11.67 -25.36 17.17
N LYS A 32 -12.98 -25.18 17.20
CA LYS A 32 -13.84 -24.92 18.35
C LYS A 32 -13.63 -25.94 19.46
N THR A 33 -13.55 -25.44 20.68
CA THR A 33 -13.70 -26.24 21.91
C THR A 33 -15.12 -26.80 22.00
N THR A 34 -15.26 -28.11 21.93
CA THR A 34 -16.36 -28.84 22.57
C THR A 34 -15.76 -30.10 23.15
N VAL A 35 -15.58 -30.11 24.47
CA VAL A 35 -15.00 -31.21 25.23
C VAL A 35 -16.10 -32.22 25.56
N ARG A 36 -15.97 -33.47 25.08
CA ARG A 36 -16.53 -34.66 25.75
C ARG A 36 -15.45 -35.74 25.83
N ARG A 37 -15.25 -36.23 27.06
CA ARG A 37 -14.31 -37.29 27.47
C ARG A 37 -14.74 -38.66 26.93
N HIS A 38 -13.80 -39.50 26.48
CA HIS A 38 -13.51 -40.85 27.02
C HIS A 38 -12.30 -41.52 26.32
N LEU A 39 -11.46 -42.18 27.13
CA LEU A 39 -10.24 -42.98 26.84
C LEU A 39 -10.58 -44.39 26.26
N PRO A 40 -9.63 -45.35 26.05
CA PRO A 40 -8.37 -45.33 25.29
C PRO A 40 -8.12 -46.65 24.47
N SER A 41 -6.88 -46.78 23.96
CA SER A 41 -6.12 -48.01 23.62
C SER A 41 -5.95 -48.36 22.13
N HIS A 42 -4.72 -48.25 21.62
CA HIS A 42 -3.86 -49.37 21.15
C HIS A 42 -2.59 -48.79 20.51
N GLY A 43 -1.44 -49.37 20.87
CA GLY A 43 -0.11 -48.86 20.54
C GLY A 43 0.29 -49.04 19.07
N PHE A 44 1.15 -48.15 18.60
CA PHE A 44 1.89 -48.34 17.35
C PHE A 44 3.37 -47.99 17.55
N CYS A 45 4.22 -48.96 17.24
CA CYS A 45 5.67 -48.91 17.25
C CYS A 45 6.15 -48.20 15.97
N LEU A 46 6.92 -47.11 16.11
CA LEU A 46 7.47 -46.37 14.98
C LEU A 46 8.90 -46.86 14.70
N LYS A 47 9.07 -47.68 13.67
CA LYS A 47 10.38 -48.03 13.09
C LYS A 47 10.90 -46.82 12.31
N ILE A 48 11.99 -46.21 12.77
CA ILE A 48 12.70 -45.17 12.04
C ILE A 48 13.84 -45.83 11.26
N THR A 49 13.71 -45.91 9.94
CA THR A 49 14.80 -46.29 9.04
C THR A 49 15.46 -45.01 8.53
N MET A 50 16.74 -44.79 8.85
CA MET A 50 17.52 -43.68 8.32
C MET A 50 17.99 -44.02 6.89
N PRO A 51 17.83 -43.14 5.89
CA PRO A 51 18.34 -43.42 4.55
C PRO A 51 19.82 -43.02 4.45
N THR A 52 20.64 -44.02 4.12
CA THR A 52 21.99 -43.85 3.58
C THR A 52 21.96 -43.24 2.17
N SER A 53 23.06 -42.57 1.84
CA SER A 53 23.39 -41.88 0.60
C SER A 53 23.02 -42.57 -0.71
N ALA A 54 22.76 -41.72 -1.72
CA ALA A 54 22.62 -41.98 -3.16
C ALA A 54 21.22 -42.42 -3.64
N GLY A 55 20.49 -41.45 -4.22
CA GLY A 55 19.26 -41.71 -4.97
C GLY A 55 18.61 -40.39 -5.39
N ARG A 56 18.73 -40.02 -6.66
CA ARG A 56 17.93 -38.96 -7.29
C ARG A 56 16.45 -39.24 -7.02
N LEU A 57 15.82 -38.41 -6.22
CA LEU A 57 14.36 -38.28 -6.17
C LEU A 57 14.05 -36.85 -6.59
N PHE A 58 13.59 -36.72 -7.83
CA PHE A 58 12.91 -35.52 -8.30
C PHE A 58 11.69 -35.32 -7.41
N ALA A 59 11.77 -34.35 -6.50
CA ALA A 59 10.59 -33.86 -5.81
C ALA A 59 9.74 -33.12 -6.85
N GLU A 60 8.48 -33.53 -7.03
CA GLU A 60 7.45 -32.69 -7.62
C GLU A 60 7.42 -31.38 -6.84
N LYS A 61 8.02 -30.35 -7.44
CA LYS A 61 8.10 -29.02 -6.86
C LYS A 61 6.70 -28.43 -6.94
N ASP A 62 6.15 -28.03 -5.81
CA ASP A 62 4.81 -27.45 -5.69
C ASP A 62 4.71 -26.19 -6.58
N MET A 63 4.23 -26.36 -7.82
CA MET A 63 4.26 -25.34 -8.89
C MET A 63 3.41 -24.10 -8.58
N LYS A 64 2.59 -24.12 -7.52
CA LYS A 64 1.72 -23.00 -7.12
C LYS A 64 2.47 -21.75 -6.66
N ASN A 65 3.78 -21.84 -6.38
CA ASN A 65 4.57 -20.73 -5.83
C ASN A 65 5.62 -20.13 -6.77
N GLU A 66 5.68 -20.56 -8.03
CA GLU A 66 6.78 -20.14 -8.93
C GLU A 66 6.82 -18.61 -9.15
N PHE A 67 5.66 -17.95 -9.19
CA PHE A 67 5.53 -16.50 -9.35
C PHE A 67 5.11 -15.76 -8.06
N ALA A 68 5.37 -16.33 -6.87
CA ALA A 68 5.05 -15.69 -5.58
C ALA A 68 5.82 -14.37 -5.33
N PHE A 69 6.84 -14.07 -6.15
CA PHE A 69 7.59 -12.82 -6.11
C PHE A 69 6.88 -11.63 -6.78
N LEU A 70 5.82 -11.88 -7.57
CA LEU A 70 5.09 -10.83 -8.27
C LEU A 70 4.24 -9.98 -7.32
N PHE A 71 4.26 -8.66 -7.54
CA PHE A 71 3.45 -7.69 -6.83
C PHE A 71 2.70 -6.74 -7.77
N PRO A 72 1.39 -6.53 -7.53
CA PRO A 72 0.51 -7.43 -6.80
C PRO A 72 0.50 -8.84 -7.41
N SER A 73 0.15 -9.85 -6.63
CA SER A 73 0.15 -11.24 -7.13
C SER A 73 -0.99 -11.46 -8.14
N PRO A 74 -0.72 -11.96 -9.36
CA PRO A 74 -1.76 -12.09 -10.36
C PRO A 74 -2.83 -13.13 -10.03
N LYS A 75 -4.07 -12.90 -10.47
CA LYS A 75 -5.20 -13.79 -10.16
C LYS A 75 -5.08 -15.14 -10.87
N LYS A 76 -4.82 -15.15 -12.18
CA LYS A 76 -4.67 -16.37 -12.98
C LYS A 76 -3.26 -16.46 -13.54
N VAL A 77 -2.54 -17.51 -13.13
CA VAL A 77 -1.19 -17.83 -13.59
C VAL A 77 -1.15 -19.31 -13.95
N LEU A 78 -0.62 -19.63 -15.13
CA LEU A 78 -0.30 -20.97 -15.57
C LEU A 78 1.18 -21.00 -15.91
N VAL A 79 1.92 -21.94 -15.35
CA VAL A 79 3.34 -22.14 -15.65
C VAL A 79 3.51 -23.57 -16.18
N ARG A 80 4.38 -23.75 -17.17
CA ARG A 80 4.74 -25.04 -17.75
C ARG A 80 6.21 -25.32 -17.48
N ASN A 81 6.58 -26.61 -17.50
CA ASN A 81 7.94 -27.06 -17.22
C ASN A 81 8.94 -26.81 -18.37
N ASP A 82 8.49 -26.25 -19.49
CA ASP A 82 9.33 -25.88 -20.62
C ASP A 82 10.00 -24.53 -20.36
N PHE A 83 11.30 -24.41 -20.65
CA PHE A 83 12.08 -23.18 -20.47
C PHE A 83 12.59 -22.65 -21.80
N PHE A 84 12.72 -21.33 -21.91
CA PHE A 84 13.30 -20.66 -23.08
C PHE A 84 14.29 -19.56 -22.68
N ASP A 85 15.12 -19.15 -23.64
CA ASP A 85 16.20 -18.18 -23.44
C ASP A 85 15.68 -16.74 -23.38
N ILE A 86 16.21 -15.96 -22.44
CA ILE A 86 15.86 -14.55 -22.23
C ILE A 86 17.10 -13.62 -22.18
N ARG A 87 18.27 -14.08 -22.64
CA ARG A 87 19.53 -13.30 -22.54
C ARG A 87 19.55 -12.08 -23.46
N ASP A 88 18.91 -12.21 -24.61
CA ASP A 88 18.75 -11.17 -25.61
C ASP A 88 17.25 -10.94 -25.81
N LEU A 89 16.80 -9.70 -25.58
CA LEU A 89 15.40 -9.29 -25.63
C LEU A 89 15.23 -8.21 -26.70
N CYS A 90 14.14 -8.31 -27.44
CA CYS A 90 13.74 -7.34 -28.46
C CYS A 90 12.37 -6.75 -28.10
N PHE A 91 12.38 -5.60 -27.43
CA PHE A 91 11.16 -4.83 -27.17
C PHE A 91 10.90 -3.83 -28.31
N PRO A 92 9.64 -3.48 -28.61
CA PRO A 92 9.32 -2.43 -29.55
C PRO A 92 9.92 -1.10 -29.05
N LEU A 93 10.60 -0.38 -29.94
CA LEU A 93 11.33 0.84 -29.57
C LEU A 93 10.40 1.91 -28.96
N GLU A 94 9.15 1.97 -29.42
CA GLU A 94 8.12 2.87 -28.90
C GLU A 94 7.79 2.58 -27.43
N ILE A 95 7.62 1.30 -27.07
CA ILE A 95 7.36 0.87 -25.69
C ILE A 95 8.58 1.17 -24.82
N TYR A 96 9.78 0.84 -25.31
CA TYR A 96 11.03 1.11 -24.60
C TYR A 96 11.23 2.60 -24.31
N LYS A 97 11.03 3.47 -25.30
CA LYS A 97 11.14 4.93 -25.13
C LYS A 97 10.04 5.52 -24.25
N LYS A 98 8.81 5.01 -24.37
CA LYS A 98 7.66 5.51 -23.58
C LYS A 98 7.82 5.22 -22.09
N TYR A 99 8.43 4.08 -21.75
CA TYR A 99 8.54 3.52 -20.40
C TYR A 99 9.98 3.26 -19.95
N ASP A 100 10.94 4.02 -20.47
CA ASP A 100 12.38 3.91 -20.16
C ASP A 100 12.66 3.77 -18.65
N PHE A 101 11.97 4.57 -17.85
CA PHE A 101 12.07 4.54 -16.39
C PHE A 101 11.69 3.21 -15.74
N LEU A 102 10.82 2.39 -16.36
CA LEU A 102 10.51 1.05 -15.87
C LEU A 102 11.66 0.08 -16.17
N PHE A 103 12.26 0.18 -17.36
CA PHE A 103 13.42 -0.64 -17.73
C PHE A 103 14.60 -0.35 -16.80
N ASP A 104 14.84 0.94 -16.49
CA ASP A 104 15.86 1.35 -15.53
C ASP A 104 15.56 0.82 -14.12
N PHE A 105 14.31 0.92 -13.67
CA PHE A 105 13.89 0.43 -12.35
C PHE A 105 14.12 -1.07 -12.19
N PHE A 106 13.73 -1.87 -13.19
CA PHE A 106 13.89 -3.32 -13.18
C PHE A 106 15.25 -3.81 -13.70
N LYS A 107 16.12 -2.90 -14.17
CA LYS A 107 17.43 -3.20 -14.76
C LYS A 107 17.38 -4.18 -15.94
N VAL A 108 16.31 -4.12 -16.73
CA VAL A 108 16.11 -4.96 -17.93
C VAL A 108 16.62 -4.20 -19.15
N ARG A 109 17.48 -4.84 -19.95
CA ARG A 109 18.07 -4.23 -21.16
C ARG A 109 17.36 -4.70 -22.42
N ASN A 110 17.05 -3.77 -23.31
CA ASN A 110 16.59 -4.08 -24.67
C ASN A 110 17.80 -4.13 -25.61
N LYS A 111 18.10 -5.31 -26.20
CA LYS A 111 19.21 -5.47 -27.15
C LYS A 111 18.75 -5.36 -28.61
N ASN A 112 17.46 -5.15 -28.85
CA ASN A 112 16.84 -5.10 -30.19
C ASN A 112 17.10 -6.37 -31.02
N ARG A 113 17.28 -7.52 -30.35
CA ARG A 113 17.47 -8.84 -30.96
C ARG A 113 17.15 -9.94 -29.94
N GLY A 114 16.96 -11.17 -30.39
CA GLY A 114 16.69 -12.32 -29.53
C GLY A 114 15.19 -12.58 -29.40
N LEU A 115 14.72 -12.84 -28.18
CA LEU A 115 13.31 -13.10 -27.90
C LEU A 115 12.46 -11.87 -28.23
N GLU A 116 11.43 -12.05 -29.04
CA GLU A 116 10.55 -10.95 -29.47
C GLU A 116 9.47 -10.67 -28.44
N ILE A 117 9.27 -9.41 -28.05
CA ILE A 117 8.17 -8.99 -27.19
C ILE A 117 7.21 -8.15 -28.04
N ILE A 118 5.96 -8.58 -28.10
CA ILE A 118 4.94 -7.96 -28.95
C ILE A 118 3.83 -7.41 -28.04
N PHE A 119 3.48 -6.14 -28.25
CA PHE A 119 2.33 -5.50 -27.60
C PHE A 119 1.22 -5.36 -28.63
N GLN A 120 0.04 -5.89 -28.30
CA GLN A 120 -1.11 -5.86 -29.20
C GLN A 120 -2.37 -5.44 -28.46
N GLU A 121 -3.21 -4.66 -29.14
CA GLU A 121 -4.51 -4.27 -28.64
C GLU A 121 -5.51 -5.44 -28.74
N HIS A 122 -6.31 -5.65 -27.69
CA HIS A 122 -7.31 -6.71 -27.66
C HIS A 122 -8.64 -6.18 -27.09
N GLN A 123 -9.58 -5.84 -27.98
CA GLN A 123 -10.87 -5.22 -27.65
C GLN A 123 -11.74 -6.00 -26.65
N GLY A 124 -11.55 -7.32 -26.53
CA GLY A 124 -12.26 -8.15 -25.56
C GLY A 124 -11.79 -8.03 -24.11
N LEU A 125 -10.75 -7.25 -23.81
CA LEU A 125 -10.25 -7.01 -22.45
C LEU A 125 -10.77 -5.69 -21.89
N GLY A 126 -11.06 -5.65 -20.59
CA GLY A 126 -11.45 -4.41 -19.92
C GLY A 126 -10.32 -3.36 -19.82
N ASP A 127 -10.67 -2.14 -19.43
CA ASP A 127 -9.78 -0.96 -19.38
C ASP A 127 -8.50 -1.14 -18.54
N GLU A 128 -8.42 -2.12 -17.65
CA GLU A 128 -7.23 -2.37 -16.82
C GLU A 128 -6.81 -3.84 -16.87
N GLU A 129 -7.54 -4.65 -17.64
CA GLU A 129 -7.25 -6.07 -17.81
C GLU A 129 -6.13 -6.26 -18.82
N TYR A 130 -5.29 -7.26 -18.57
CA TYR A 130 -4.25 -7.66 -19.51
C TYR A 130 -4.04 -9.17 -19.52
N MET A 131 -3.43 -9.63 -20.60
CA MET A 131 -2.91 -10.98 -20.73
C MET A 131 -1.43 -10.96 -21.14
N LEU A 132 -0.67 -11.89 -20.57
CA LEU A 132 0.69 -12.20 -21.03
C LEU A 132 0.73 -13.67 -21.41
N GLU A 133 1.23 -13.96 -22.60
CA GLU A 133 1.42 -15.32 -23.09
C GLU A 133 2.85 -15.46 -23.59
N SER A 134 3.63 -16.34 -22.98
CA SER A 134 4.96 -16.66 -23.47
C SER A 134 4.96 -17.90 -24.36
N GLY A 135 5.68 -17.80 -25.46
CA GLY A 135 6.08 -18.92 -26.31
C GLY A 135 7.60 -19.02 -26.35
N GLN A 136 8.12 -20.01 -27.09
CA GLN A 136 9.57 -20.25 -27.13
C GLN A 136 10.38 -19.16 -27.86
N LYS A 137 9.74 -18.38 -28.74
CA LYS A 137 10.40 -17.35 -29.57
C LYS A 137 9.88 -15.95 -29.33
N GLN A 138 8.69 -15.82 -28.74
CA GLN A 138 8.03 -14.54 -28.54
C GLN A 138 7.20 -14.52 -27.26
N ILE A 139 6.98 -13.33 -26.71
CA ILE A 139 6.03 -13.06 -25.63
C ILE A 139 5.00 -12.06 -26.13
N LEU A 140 3.73 -12.41 -26.03
CA LEU A 140 2.60 -11.54 -26.37
C LEU A 140 2.07 -10.85 -25.11
N ALA A 141 1.95 -9.53 -25.17
CA ALA A 141 1.31 -8.69 -24.17
C ALA A 141 0.05 -8.05 -24.75
N LEU A 142 -1.11 -8.51 -24.29
CA LEU A 142 -2.42 -8.08 -24.76
C LEU A 142 -3.08 -7.16 -23.75
N ALA A 143 -3.60 -6.02 -24.19
CA ALA A 143 -4.34 -5.05 -23.38
C ALA A 143 -5.27 -4.21 -24.27
N ASN A 144 -6.28 -3.54 -23.70
CA ASN A 144 -7.16 -2.63 -24.46
C ASN A 144 -6.99 -1.15 -24.09
N SER A 145 -5.96 -0.82 -23.30
CA SER A 145 -5.77 0.55 -22.82
C SER A 145 -4.31 0.82 -22.45
N ILE A 146 -4.02 2.10 -22.18
CA ILE A 146 -2.73 2.52 -21.62
C ILE A 146 -2.46 1.92 -20.23
N ARG A 147 -3.50 1.73 -19.40
CA ARG A 147 -3.36 1.11 -18.07
C ARG A 147 -3.03 -0.37 -18.19
N GLY A 148 -3.79 -1.11 -19.00
CA GLY A 148 -3.53 -2.52 -19.26
C GLY A 148 -2.14 -2.75 -19.87
N GLN A 149 -1.70 -1.89 -20.80
CA GLN A 149 -0.35 -1.94 -21.38
C GLN A 149 0.74 -1.69 -20.33
N PHE A 150 0.58 -0.68 -19.47
CA PHE A 150 1.53 -0.42 -18.39
C PHE A 150 1.59 -1.59 -17.40
N TYR A 151 0.44 -2.16 -17.05
CA TYR A 151 0.30 -3.28 -16.13
C TYR A 151 0.89 -4.59 -16.68
N SER A 152 0.69 -4.88 -17.97
CA SER A 152 1.32 -6.04 -18.62
C SER A 152 2.83 -5.88 -18.69
N LEU A 153 3.33 -4.70 -19.09
CA LEU A 153 4.76 -4.40 -19.12
C LEU A 153 5.39 -4.50 -17.72
N ALA A 154 4.80 -3.87 -16.70
CA ALA A 154 5.31 -3.90 -15.35
C ALA A 154 5.38 -5.34 -14.78
N THR A 155 4.40 -6.19 -15.12
CA THR A 155 4.41 -7.60 -14.74
C THR A 155 5.52 -8.35 -15.47
N LEU A 156 5.63 -8.18 -16.79
CA LEU A 156 6.65 -8.83 -17.60
C LEU A 156 8.06 -8.46 -17.14
N LEU A 157 8.31 -7.18 -16.87
CA LEU A 157 9.61 -6.70 -16.38
C LEU A 157 9.95 -7.27 -14.98
N GLN A 158 8.98 -7.46 -14.09
CA GLN A 158 9.21 -8.15 -12.82
C GLN A 158 9.68 -9.60 -13.05
N ILE A 159 9.05 -10.33 -13.99
CA ILE A 159 9.42 -11.71 -14.30
C ILE A 159 10.81 -11.75 -14.94
N LEU A 160 11.07 -10.90 -15.94
CA LEU A 160 12.37 -10.83 -16.62
C LEU A 160 13.50 -10.45 -15.67
N ALA A 161 13.27 -9.50 -14.76
CA ALA A 161 14.24 -9.14 -13.73
C ALA A 161 14.50 -10.29 -12.75
N PHE A 162 13.48 -11.09 -12.43
CA PHE A 162 13.64 -12.26 -11.55
C PHE A 162 14.48 -13.37 -12.19
N TYR A 163 14.20 -13.69 -13.46
CA TYR A 163 14.91 -14.78 -14.17
C TYR A 163 16.19 -14.33 -14.89
N GLY A 164 16.46 -13.02 -14.96
CA GLY A 164 17.55 -12.44 -15.75
C GLY A 164 18.92 -13.06 -15.48
N ASP A 165 19.26 -13.30 -14.22
CA ASP A 165 20.54 -13.92 -13.82
C ASP A 165 20.70 -15.35 -14.34
N SER A 166 19.58 -16.10 -14.43
CA SER A 166 19.59 -17.47 -14.95
C SER A 166 19.61 -17.54 -16.48
N GLY A 167 19.26 -16.44 -17.16
CA GLY A 167 19.15 -16.36 -18.61
C GLY A 167 18.05 -17.22 -19.23
N ARG A 168 17.24 -17.93 -18.43
CA ARG A 168 16.15 -18.79 -18.89
C ARG A 168 14.92 -18.64 -18.02
N MET A 169 13.74 -18.77 -18.61
CA MET A 169 12.46 -18.57 -17.94
C MET A 169 11.46 -19.64 -18.35
N PRO A 170 10.55 -20.08 -17.47
CA PRO A 170 9.53 -21.05 -17.85
C PRO A 170 8.48 -20.43 -18.78
N VAL A 171 7.84 -21.26 -19.59
CA VAL A 171 6.65 -20.90 -20.36
C VAL A 171 5.49 -20.65 -19.40
N PHE A 172 4.76 -19.56 -19.64
CA PHE A 172 3.70 -19.10 -18.75
C PHE A 172 2.57 -18.40 -19.50
N SER A 173 1.41 -18.35 -18.85
CA SER A 173 0.30 -17.49 -19.22
C SER A 173 -0.23 -16.78 -17.97
N ILE A 174 -0.46 -15.48 -18.06
CA ILE A 174 -1.05 -14.66 -17.01
C ILE A 174 -2.27 -13.95 -17.59
N ARG A 175 -3.37 -13.97 -16.85
CA ARG A 175 -4.52 -13.08 -17.10
C ARG A 175 -4.91 -12.41 -15.80
N ASP A 176 -5.01 -11.10 -15.81
CA ASP A 176 -5.20 -10.34 -14.57
C ASP A 176 -6.00 -9.06 -14.78
N ALA A 177 -6.73 -8.67 -13.74
CA ALA A 177 -7.63 -7.52 -13.71
C ALA A 177 -7.85 -7.07 -12.24
N PRO A 178 -8.19 -5.80 -11.98
CA PRO A 178 -8.39 -5.30 -10.62
C PRO A 178 -9.61 -5.91 -9.91
N GLU A 179 -9.63 -5.89 -8.58
CA GLU A 179 -10.83 -6.16 -7.77
C GLU A 179 -11.67 -4.90 -7.56
N ILE A 180 -11.01 -3.76 -7.41
CA ILE A 180 -11.63 -2.45 -7.14
C ILE A 180 -11.26 -1.48 -8.26
N ALA A 181 -12.23 -0.75 -8.82
CA ALA A 181 -12.02 0.11 -9.98
C ALA A 181 -11.18 1.36 -9.65
N ILE A 182 -11.55 2.13 -8.62
CA ILE A 182 -10.77 3.29 -8.16
C ILE A 182 -9.87 2.86 -7.00
N ARG A 183 -8.56 2.94 -7.22
CA ARG A 183 -7.52 2.55 -6.25
C ARG A 183 -6.63 3.76 -6.04
N GLY A 184 -6.96 4.53 -5.00
CA GLY A 184 -6.40 5.85 -4.78
C GLY A 184 -5.40 5.90 -3.65
N PHE A 185 -4.42 6.80 -3.77
CA PHE A 185 -3.57 7.22 -2.68
C PHE A 185 -3.68 8.74 -2.53
N ALA A 186 -3.73 9.24 -1.30
CA ALA A 186 -3.95 10.63 -0.99
C ALA A 186 -2.91 11.10 0.02
N LEU A 187 -2.11 12.12 -0.30
CA LEU A 187 -1.28 12.78 0.71
C LEU A 187 -2.21 13.46 1.72
N ALA A 188 -1.97 13.30 3.01
CA ALA A 188 -2.73 14.05 4.01
C ALA A 188 -2.50 15.57 3.80
N ALA A 189 -3.46 16.40 4.21
CA ALA A 189 -3.19 17.83 4.37
C ALA A 189 -2.91 18.08 5.85
N ALA A 190 -1.71 18.57 6.16
CA ALA A 190 -1.32 19.32 7.37
C ALA A 190 0.18 19.13 7.68
N GLY A 191 1.09 19.78 6.96
CA GLY A 191 2.49 19.74 7.38
C GLY A 191 3.40 20.61 6.53
N GLU A 192 4.43 21.18 7.17
CA GLU A 192 5.42 22.07 6.57
C GLU A 192 6.34 21.35 5.55
N ALA A 193 6.39 20.01 5.60
CA ALA A 193 7.17 19.20 4.67
C ALA A 193 6.34 18.88 3.40
N ILE A 194 6.66 19.57 2.31
CA ILE A 194 6.10 19.32 0.98
C ILE A 194 7.12 18.45 0.21
N PRO A 195 6.72 17.30 -0.36
CA PRO A 195 7.63 16.46 -1.11
C PRO A 195 8.12 17.18 -2.37
N VAL A 196 9.42 17.11 -2.64
CA VAL A 196 9.97 17.66 -3.89
C VAL A 196 9.56 16.79 -5.09
N ALA A 197 9.64 17.34 -6.30
CA ALA A 197 9.18 16.67 -7.52
C ALA A 197 9.79 15.27 -7.69
N ALA A 198 11.08 15.09 -7.35
CA ALA A 198 11.76 13.81 -7.44
C ALA A 198 11.20 12.75 -6.47
N GLU A 199 10.92 13.14 -5.23
CA GLU A 199 10.33 12.25 -4.21
C GLU A 199 8.91 11.84 -4.63
N LEU A 200 8.12 12.80 -5.10
CA LEU A 200 6.77 12.55 -5.58
C LEU A 200 6.78 11.59 -6.79
N GLN A 201 7.69 11.76 -7.74
CA GLN A 201 7.84 10.81 -8.86
C GLN A 201 8.21 9.40 -8.41
N ARG A 202 9.08 9.27 -7.39
CA ARG A 202 9.46 7.97 -6.82
C ARG A 202 8.28 7.31 -6.10
N LEU A 203 7.51 8.08 -5.33
CA LEU A 203 6.29 7.60 -4.68
C LEU A 203 5.26 7.12 -5.71
N LEU A 204 4.99 7.94 -6.74
CA LEU A 204 4.04 7.58 -7.81
C LEU A 204 4.46 6.31 -8.54
N LEU A 205 5.75 6.13 -8.82
CA LEU A 205 6.23 4.89 -9.44
C LEU A 205 5.97 3.69 -8.54
N LYS A 206 6.30 3.77 -7.24
CA LYS A 206 6.03 2.69 -6.28
C LYS A 206 4.54 2.36 -6.17
N LEU A 207 3.67 3.37 -6.14
CA LEU A 207 2.21 3.21 -6.12
C LEU A 207 1.67 2.64 -7.44
N ALA A 208 2.18 3.10 -8.58
CA ALA A 208 1.78 2.58 -9.89
C ALA A 208 2.17 1.11 -10.08
N LEU A 209 3.34 0.69 -9.55
CA LEU A 209 3.74 -0.72 -9.51
C LEU A 209 2.79 -1.57 -8.67
N LEU A 210 2.17 -0.98 -7.64
CA LEU A 210 1.08 -1.57 -6.84
C LEU A 210 -0.31 -1.39 -7.46
N ARG A 211 -0.38 -0.85 -8.68
CA ARG A 211 -1.61 -0.65 -9.46
C ARG A 211 -2.59 0.36 -8.88
N PHE A 212 -2.13 1.29 -8.04
CA PHE A 212 -2.90 2.50 -7.78
C PHE A 212 -3.08 3.26 -9.10
N ASN A 213 -4.29 3.76 -9.34
CA ASN A 213 -4.65 4.46 -10.58
C ASN A 213 -5.17 5.88 -10.33
N HIS A 214 -5.28 6.29 -9.06
CA HIS A 214 -5.64 7.65 -8.67
C HIS A 214 -4.65 8.14 -7.60
N PHE A 215 -4.23 9.39 -7.71
CA PHE A 215 -3.39 10.06 -6.73
C PHE A 215 -3.95 11.43 -6.38
N ALA A 216 -4.01 11.70 -5.07
CA ALA A 216 -4.58 12.91 -4.52
C ALA A 216 -3.55 13.70 -3.73
N MET A 217 -3.60 15.03 -3.85
CA MET A 217 -2.82 15.93 -3.01
C MET A 217 -3.63 17.15 -2.57
N PRO A 218 -3.30 17.77 -1.42
CA PRO A 218 -3.87 19.05 -1.05
C PRO A 218 -3.54 20.15 -2.07
N ALA A 219 -4.48 21.05 -2.33
CA ALA A 219 -4.27 22.19 -3.23
C ALA A 219 -3.10 23.09 -2.80
N ALA A 220 -2.85 23.19 -1.49
CA ALA A 220 -1.76 23.96 -0.89
C ALA A 220 -0.34 23.50 -1.32
N TYR A 221 -0.18 22.35 -1.99
CA TYR A 221 1.13 21.86 -2.41
C TYR A 221 1.59 22.41 -3.75
N VAL A 222 0.69 23.10 -4.46
CA VAL A 222 0.95 23.64 -5.80
C VAL A 222 0.94 25.16 -5.72
N ALA A 223 2.07 25.77 -6.10
CA ALA A 223 2.23 27.21 -6.10
C ALA A 223 1.15 27.89 -6.97
N GLY A 224 0.47 28.88 -6.39
CA GLY A 224 -0.61 29.62 -7.05
C GLY A 224 -1.94 28.87 -7.15
N LEU A 225 -2.12 27.78 -6.38
CA LEU A 225 -3.45 27.17 -6.08
C LEU A 225 -3.87 27.36 -4.61
N GLU A 226 -3.05 28.06 -3.83
CA GLU A 226 -3.36 28.45 -2.45
C GLU A 226 -4.42 29.56 -2.42
N LYS A 227 -5.43 29.42 -1.55
CA LYS A 227 -6.47 30.45 -1.37
C LYS A 227 -6.17 31.49 -0.29
N SER A 228 -5.07 31.36 0.46
CA SER A 228 -4.70 32.31 1.51
C SER A 228 -3.44 33.12 1.16
N PRO A 229 -3.48 34.46 1.24
CA PRO A 229 -2.31 35.32 1.03
C PRO A 229 -1.20 35.14 2.09
N ALA A 230 -1.41 34.30 3.12
CA ALA A 230 -0.48 34.11 4.21
C ALA A 230 0.58 33.01 3.97
N VAL A 231 0.48 32.22 2.89
CA VAL A 231 1.50 31.22 2.53
C VAL A 231 2.42 31.81 1.45
N HIS A 232 2.94 33.01 1.70
CA HIS A 232 3.99 33.56 0.84
C HIS A 232 5.30 32.80 1.10
N SER A 233 5.80 32.16 0.04
CA SER A 233 7.13 31.58 -0.10
C SER A 233 7.56 30.59 1.00
N GLN A 234 6.75 29.57 1.29
CA GLN A 234 7.30 28.39 1.95
C GLN A 234 8.20 27.63 0.97
N LYS A 235 9.47 27.52 1.35
CA LYS A 235 10.49 26.67 0.73
C LYS A 235 9.89 25.26 0.59
N GLY A 236 9.51 24.83 -0.63
CA GLY A 236 9.00 23.47 -0.87
C GLY A 236 7.75 23.32 -1.75
N THR A 237 7.02 24.39 -2.11
CA THR A 237 5.87 24.28 -3.02
C THR A 237 6.29 23.91 -4.45
N LEU A 238 5.57 23.00 -5.10
CA LEU A 238 5.83 22.64 -6.50
C LEU A 238 5.32 23.75 -7.43
N SER A 239 6.13 24.16 -8.41
CA SER A 239 5.66 25.06 -9.46
C SER A 239 4.62 24.35 -10.36
N ARG A 240 3.78 25.13 -11.04
CA ARG A 240 2.80 24.60 -12.01
C ARG A 240 3.48 23.78 -13.12
N VAL A 241 4.69 24.18 -13.53
CA VAL A 241 5.48 23.47 -14.55
C VAL A 241 5.95 22.11 -14.04
N GLU A 242 6.55 22.06 -12.84
CA GLU A 242 6.97 20.81 -12.21
C GLU A 242 5.79 19.86 -12.00
N MET A 243 4.67 20.38 -11.51
CA MET A 243 3.45 19.60 -11.33
C MET A 243 2.91 19.07 -12.66
N GLY A 244 2.97 19.86 -13.74
CA GLY A 244 2.62 19.43 -15.09
C GLY A 244 3.48 18.25 -15.58
N LEU A 245 4.79 18.28 -15.31
CA LEU A 245 5.71 17.19 -15.63
C LEU A 245 5.43 15.93 -14.80
N VAL A 246 5.18 16.09 -13.50
CA VAL A 246 4.80 14.98 -12.61
C VAL A 246 3.49 14.34 -13.08
N ALA A 247 2.47 15.15 -13.39
CA ALA A 247 1.18 14.69 -13.88
C ALA A 247 1.30 13.98 -15.24
N ALA A 248 2.10 14.51 -16.17
CA ALA A 248 2.35 13.87 -17.46
C ALA A 248 3.00 12.49 -17.29
N ARG A 249 3.97 12.36 -16.36
CA ARG A 249 4.60 11.08 -16.05
C ARG A 249 3.62 10.09 -15.40
N ALA A 250 2.79 10.55 -14.46
CA ALA A 250 1.76 9.73 -13.84
C ALA A 250 0.72 9.20 -14.85
N ARG A 251 0.29 10.03 -15.80
CA ARG A 251 -0.62 9.59 -16.87
C ARG A 251 -0.03 8.46 -17.72
N LYS A 252 1.28 8.48 -18.01
CA LYS A 252 1.95 7.36 -18.69
C LYS A 252 1.82 6.06 -17.88
N MET A 253 1.91 6.15 -16.57
CA MET A 253 1.74 5.01 -15.63
C MET A 253 0.27 4.64 -15.37
N GLY A 254 -0.69 5.33 -16.02
CA GLY A 254 -2.11 5.10 -15.79
C GLY A 254 -2.65 5.70 -14.49
N VAL A 255 -1.92 6.61 -13.86
CA VAL A 255 -2.31 7.28 -12.61
C VAL A 255 -2.94 8.64 -12.92
N GLU A 256 -4.20 8.82 -12.54
CA GLU A 256 -4.92 10.08 -12.61
C GLU A 256 -4.65 10.94 -11.36
N PHE A 257 -4.48 12.24 -11.56
CA PHE A 257 -4.30 13.21 -10.48
C PHE A 257 -5.59 13.91 -10.15
N PHE A 258 -5.85 14.09 -8.87
CA PHE A 258 -6.91 14.97 -8.41
C PHE A 258 -6.48 15.77 -7.18
N LEU A 259 -7.14 16.91 -6.96
CA LEU A 259 -6.96 17.68 -5.74
C LEU A 259 -7.90 17.15 -4.68
N LEU A 260 -7.36 16.89 -3.48
CA LEU A 260 -8.19 16.61 -2.32
C LEU A 260 -9.06 17.83 -2.03
N PRO A 261 -10.37 17.65 -1.79
CA PRO A 261 -11.21 18.75 -1.37
C PRO A 261 -10.68 19.38 -0.05
N GLU A 262 -10.58 20.71 -0.02
CA GLU A 262 -10.11 21.50 1.13
C GLU A 262 -11.07 21.43 2.33
N GLY A 263 -10.81 20.46 3.21
CA GLY A 263 -11.48 20.29 4.50
C GLY A 263 -10.68 19.35 5.42
N ALA A 264 -9.37 19.31 5.20
CA ALA A 264 -8.44 18.42 5.87
C ALA A 264 -8.01 19.00 7.22
N ALA A 265 -8.90 18.85 8.19
CA ALA A 265 -8.63 18.50 9.58
C ALA A 265 -9.94 18.64 10.38
N PRO A 266 -10.36 17.66 11.19
CA PRO A 266 -10.96 18.03 12.45
C PRO A 266 -9.82 18.52 13.34
N ALA A 267 -9.58 19.83 13.35
CA ALA A 267 -9.04 20.45 14.55
C ALA A 267 -10.23 20.64 15.50
N PRO A 268 -10.27 19.99 16.68
CA PRO A 268 -11.15 20.45 17.74
C PRO A 268 -10.54 21.74 18.29
N GLY A 269 -10.95 22.91 17.79
CA GLY A 269 -10.55 24.20 18.37
C GLY A 269 -10.39 25.36 17.38
N LYS A 270 -11.33 26.32 17.52
CA LYS A 270 -11.37 27.77 17.20
C LYS A 270 -10.28 28.47 16.34
N GLY A 271 -10.75 29.42 15.50
CA GLY A 271 -10.04 30.64 15.02
C GLY A 271 -9.97 30.76 13.49
N SER A 272 -10.82 31.57 12.81
CA SER A 272 -10.54 32.91 12.19
C SER A 272 -9.37 32.92 11.18
N ASP A 273 -9.34 33.57 10.00
CA ASP A 273 -10.14 34.64 9.37
C ASP A 273 -9.68 34.79 7.88
N ARG A 274 -10.58 35.30 7.00
CA ARG A 274 -10.37 36.14 5.77
C ARG A 274 -9.82 35.63 4.40
N ALA A 275 -10.58 36.05 3.36
CA ALA A 275 -10.31 36.30 1.92
C ALA A 275 -9.77 35.13 1.05
N GLY A 276 -10.18 34.85 -0.20
CA GLY A 276 -11.14 35.45 -1.14
C GLY A 276 -10.52 35.52 -2.54
N ALA A 277 -10.84 34.57 -3.44
CA ALA A 277 -10.85 34.72 -4.92
C ALA A 277 -11.14 33.37 -5.61
N GLU A 278 -12.04 33.39 -6.60
CA GLU A 278 -12.26 32.34 -7.59
C GLU A 278 -11.11 32.32 -8.62
N PHE A 279 -10.90 31.22 -9.36
CA PHE A 279 -10.72 31.22 -10.82
C PHE A 279 -10.32 29.86 -11.40
N SER A 280 -10.65 29.75 -12.69
CA SER A 280 -10.65 28.60 -13.59
C SER A 280 -9.33 28.35 -14.32
N GLN A 281 -9.23 27.12 -14.83
CA GLN A 281 -8.44 26.65 -15.99
C GLN A 281 -6.91 26.66 -15.91
N ALA A 282 -6.35 25.47 -15.69
CA ALA A 282 -5.46 24.80 -16.64
C ALA A 282 -5.26 23.32 -16.23
N ASN A 283 -5.76 22.39 -17.05
CA ASN A 283 -5.33 20.98 -17.15
C ASN A 283 -5.19 20.14 -15.87
N LEU A 284 -6.15 20.27 -14.94
CA LEU A 284 -6.42 19.29 -13.89
C LEU A 284 -7.92 18.92 -13.99
N GLU A 285 -8.23 17.69 -14.41
CA GLU A 285 -9.57 17.24 -14.83
C GLU A 285 -10.59 17.07 -13.68
N PHE A 286 -10.37 17.67 -12.51
CA PHE A 286 -11.27 17.55 -11.36
C PHE A 286 -11.42 18.88 -10.63
N ILE A 287 -12.65 19.43 -10.60
CA ILE A 287 -13.01 20.63 -9.85
C ILE A 287 -13.39 20.22 -8.43
N SER A 288 -12.61 20.68 -7.44
CA SER A 288 -13.01 20.62 -6.03
C SER A 288 -14.18 21.58 -5.80
N SER A 289 -15.25 21.09 -5.16
CA SER A 289 -16.45 21.88 -4.86
C SER A 289 -16.26 22.92 -3.75
N GLU A 290 -15.09 22.95 -3.09
CA GLU A 290 -14.91 23.70 -1.87
C GLU A 290 -14.25 25.05 -2.13
N ALA A 291 -15.03 26.08 -2.46
CA ALA A 291 -14.60 27.47 -2.37
C ALA A 291 -15.61 28.31 -1.59
N SER A 292 -15.46 28.38 -0.26
CA SER A 292 -15.71 29.57 0.58
C SER A 292 -15.68 29.17 2.06
N LYS A 293 -14.86 29.85 2.86
CA LYS A 293 -14.87 29.80 4.34
C LYS A 293 -15.74 30.91 4.95
N LYS A 294 -16.66 31.53 4.20
CA LYS A 294 -17.84 32.15 4.83
C LYS A 294 -18.77 31.01 5.25
N LYS A 295 -19.40 31.10 6.42
CA LYS A 295 -20.57 30.27 6.75
C LYS A 295 -21.66 30.60 5.74
N MET A 296 -21.58 29.99 4.57
CA MET A 296 -22.60 30.04 3.56
C MET A 296 -23.80 29.32 4.14
N GLN A 297 -25.00 29.85 3.93
CA GLN A 297 -26.21 29.14 4.30
C GLN A 297 -26.19 27.75 3.64
N PRO A 298 -26.64 26.69 4.33
CA PRO A 298 -26.54 25.32 3.81
C PRO A 298 -27.10 25.19 2.38
N ASP A 299 -28.27 25.79 2.11
CA ASP A 299 -28.88 25.79 0.77
C ASP A 299 -28.01 26.50 -0.28
N ALA A 300 -27.43 27.65 0.07
CA ALA A 300 -26.55 28.39 -0.84
C ALA A 300 -25.28 27.59 -1.19
N TRP A 301 -24.76 26.81 -0.23
CA TRP A 301 -23.66 25.86 -0.50
C TRP A 301 -24.10 24.74 -1.44
N PHE A 302 -25.29 24.19 -1.25
CA PHE A 302 -25.75 23.11 -2.10
C PHE A 302 -26.00 23.57 -3.54
N GLU A 303 -26.52 24.78 -3.74
CA GLU A 303 -26.67 25.37 -5.08
C GLU A 303 -25.32 25.64 -5.77
N ASP A 304 -24.34 26.20 -5.05
CA ASP A 304 -22.96 26.37 -5.57
C ASP A 304 -22.33 25.01 -5.90
N PHE A 305 -22.54 23.99 -5.07
CA PHE A 305 -22.10 22.63 -5.35
C PHE A 305 -22.69 22.09 -6.66
N LEU A 306 -23.99 22.26 -6.90
CA LEU A 306 -24.63 21.84 -8.16
C LEU A 306 -24.09 22.62 -9.37
N GLN A 307 -23.87 23.93 -9.23
CA GLN A 307 -23.26 24.74 -10.29
C GLN A 307 -21.85 24.27 -10.63
N ARG A 308 -21.03 23.93 -9.62
CA ARG A 308 -19.69 23.36 -9.84
C ARG A 308 -19.73 21.98 -10.49
N CYS A 309 -20.74 21.16 -10.18
CA CYS A 309 -20.96 19.90 -10.88
C CYS A 309 -21.23 20.12 -12.37
N GLN A 310 -22.08 21.10 -12.71
CA GLN A 310 -22.37 21.45 -14.10
C GLN A 310 -21.12 21.97 -14.82
N LEU A 311 -20.34 22.84 -14.18
CA LEU A 311 -19.10 23.38 -14.73
C LEU A 311 -18.05 22.27 -14.93
N GLY A 312 -17.88 21.38 -13.94
CA GLY A 312 -16.97 20.24 -14.03
C GLY A 312 -17.31 19.35 -15.22
N LYS A 313 -18.59 19.01 -15.36
CA LYS A 313 -19.11 18.22 -16.48
C LYS A 313 -18.89 18.90 -17.83
N ALA A 314 -19.10 20.22 -17.94
CA ALA A 314 -18.87 20.98 -19.16
C ALA A 314 -17.39 20.94 -19.62
N HIS A 315 -16.47 20.76 -18.69
CA HIS A 315 -15.04 20.59 -18.95
C HIS A 315 -14.58 19.13 -19.01
N GLY A 316 -15.52 18.16 -19.04
CA GLY A 316 -15.21 16.72 -19.08
C GLY A 316 -14.65 16.16 -17.76
N GLY A 317 -14.67 16.94 -16.69
CA GLY A 317 -14.19 16.54 -15.37
C GLY A 317 -15.29 15.96 -14.48
N LYS A 318 -14.89 15.27 -13.41
CA LYS A 318 -15.81 14.84 -12.35
C LYS A 318 -15.65 15.73 -11.12
N THR A 319 -16.73 15.91 -10.38
CA THR A 319 -16.71 16.62 -9.12
C THR A 319 -16.52 15.64 -7.97
N LEU A 320 -15.68 16.03 -7.01
CA LEU A 320 -15.41 15.29 -5.79
C LEU A 320 -16.01 16.04 -4.59
N VAL A 321 -16.61 15.31 -3.66
CA VAL A 321 -17.21 15.90 -2.46
C VAL A 321 -17.12 14.94 -1.28
N TRP A 322 -16.91 15.47 -0.08
CA TRP A 322 -16.94 14.67 1.14
C TRP A 322 -18.38 14.37 1.57
N ALA A 323 -18.62 13.12 2.01
CA ALA A 323 -19.94 12.65 2.41
C ALA A 323 -20.52 13.36 3.65
N ASP A 324 -19.66 13.89 4.53
CA ASP A 324 -20.04 14.60 5.76
C ASP A 324 -20.85 15.87 5.48
N ARG A 325 -20.70 16.48 4.30
CA ARG A 325 -21.51 17.62 3.85
C ARG A 325 -23.01 17.34 3.77
N PHE A 326 -23.39 16.07 3.65
CA PHE A 326 -24.79 15.64 3.52
C PHE A 326 -25.34 15.05 4.82
N ALA A 327 -24.58 15.05 5.92
CA ALA A 327 -24.99 14.43 7.17
C ALA A 327 -26.22 15.11 7.78
N ASP A 328 -26.25 16.45 7.78
CA ASP A 328 -27.35 17.25 8.33
C ASP A 328 -28.50 17.44 7.32
N HIS A 329 -28.26 17.14 6.04
CA HIS A 329 -29.21 17.33 4.92
C HIS A 329 -29.26 16.09 4.00
N PRO A 330 -29.71 14.92 4.51
CA PRO A 330 -29.75 13.68 3.73
C PRO A 330 -30.70 13.75 2.52
N GLU A 331 -31.70 14.64 2.54
CA GLU A 331 -32.63 14.90 1.44
C GLU A 331 -31.97 15.46 0.18
N TRP A 332 -30.74 15.98 0.28
CA TRP A 332 -29.96 16.44 -0.86
C TRP A 332 -29.29 15.30 -1.62
N ILE A 333 -29.10 14.13 -1.01
CA ILE A 333 -28.41 12.99 -1.65
C ILE A 333 -29.10 12.58 -2.95
N ARG A 334 -30.43 12.63 -3.00
CA ARG A 334 -31.22 12.33 -4.21
C ARG A 334 -31.02 13.33 -5.36
N LYS A 335 -30.50 14.52 -5.07
CA LYS A 335 -30.23 15.59 -6.04
C LYS A 335 -28.77 15.59 -6.53
N ILE A 336 -27.91 14.72 -5.99
CA ILE A 336 -26.51 14.62 -6.41
C ILE A 336 -26.45 14.06 -7.85
N PRO A 337 -25.73 14.72 -8.78
CA PRO A 337 -25.49 14.17 -10.12
C PRO A 337 -24.72 12.85 -10.08
N ARG A 338 -25.04 11.92 -10.99
CA ARG A 338 -24.47 10.55 -11.00
C ARG A 338 -22.97 10.48 -11.34
N ASP A 339 -22.43 11.54 -11.93
CA ASP A 339 -21.02 11.71 -12.30
C ASP A 339 -20.15 12.25 -11.14
N VAL A 340 -20.76 12.58 -9.99
CA VAL A 340 -20.04 12.96 -8.77
C VAL A 340 -19.47 11.72 -8.07
N LEU A 341 -18.22 11.82 -7.62
CA LEU A 341 -17.62 10.84 -6.71
C LEU A 341 -17.71 11.38 -5.28
N VAL A 342 -18.44 10.67 -4.42
CA VAL A 342 -18.56 11.03 -3.00
C VAL A 342 -17.55 10.24 -2.18
N PHE A 343 -16.74 10.96 -1.41
CA PHE A 343 -15.67 10.41 -0.60
C PHE A 343 -16.16 10.22 0.83
N GLN A 344 -16.10 8.99 1.33
CA GLN A 344 -16.51 8.66 2.69
C GLN A 344 -15.32 8.50 3.61
N ARG A 345 -15.22 9.39 4.61
CA ARG A 345 -14.22 9.26 5.65
C ARG A 345 -14.59 8.16 6.63
N SER A 346 -13.66 7.26 6.87
CA SER A 346 -13.71 6.39 8.03
C SER A 346 -13.18 7.12 9.27
N PRO A 347 -13.82 6.95 10.45
CA PRO A 347 -13.13 7.13 11.71
C PRO A 347 -12.02 6.07 11.85
N ASN A 348 -11.14 6.26 12.84
CA ASN A 348 -10.02 5.36 13.15
C ASN A 348 -10.44 3.88 13.16
N ALA A 349 -9.63 3.03 12.51
CA ALA A 349 -9.84 1.58 12.41
C ALA A 349 -11.28 1.21 11.97
N GLY A 350 -11.70 1.75 10.82
CA GLY A 350 -13.04 1.52 10.26
C GLY A 350 -13.42 0.04 10.26
N SER A 351 -14.56 -0.28 10.87
CA SER A 351 -15.14 -1.62 10.75
C SER A 351 -15.91 -1.73 9.43
N TYR A 352 -16.07 -2.95 8.94
CA TYR A 352 -16.89 -3.23 7.76
C TYR A 352 -18.30 -2.64 7.91
N GLU A 353 -18.92 -2.79 9.10
CA GLU A 353 -20.27 -2.27 9.36
C GLU A 353 -20.32 -0.74 9.34
N ASN A 354 -19.27 -0.06 9.83
CA ASN A 354 -19.20 1.41 9.80
C ASN A 354 -19.13 1.94 8.36
N PHE A 355 -18.28 1.32 7.52
CA PHE A 355 -18.21 1.66 6.10
C PHE A 355 -19.55 1.44 5.40
N LYS A 356 -20.15 0.28 5.64
CA LYS A 356 -21.44 -0.10 5.05
C LYS A 356 -22.55 0.87 5.46
N SER A 357 -22.67 1.21 6.74
CA SER A 357 -23.72 2.10 7.25
C SER A 357 -23.62 3.50 6.64
N LYS A 358 -22.39 4.02 6.47
CA LYS A 358 -22.15 5.33 5.86
C LYS A 358 -22.36 5.34 4.35
N ALA A 359 -22.13 4.22 3.67
CA ALA A 359 -22.33 4.13 2.23
C ALA A 359 -23.77 3.91 1.79
N MET A 360 -24.60 3.33 2.67
CA MET A 360 -25.95 2.94 2.32
C MET A 360 -26.86 4.09 1.84
N PRO A 361 -26.86 5.30 2.45
CA PRO A 361 -27.70 6.41 1.99
C PRO A 361 -27.45 6.78 0.53
N PHE A 362 -26.19 6.86 0.12
CA PHE A 362 -25.81 7.20 -1.24
C PHE A 362 -26.03 6.06 -2.22
N LYS A 363 -25.79 4.81 -1.79
CA LYS A 363 -26.02 3.61 -2.59
C LYS A 363 -27.49 3.49 -3.01
N LYS A 364 -28.43 3.82 -2.11
CA LYS A 364 -29.88 3.84 -2.42
C LYS A 364 -30.24 4.78 -3.59
N HIS A 365 -29.42 5.80 -3.81
CA HIS A 365 -29.61 6.77 -4.91
C HIS A 365 -28.65 6.55 -6.09
N HIS A 366 -27.95 5.40 -6.13
CA HIS A 366 -26.98 5.05 -7.17
C HIS A 366 -25.85 6.08 -7.34
N ILE A 367 -25.45 6.75 -6.25
CA ILE A 367 -24.35 7.72 -6.27
C ILE A 367 -23.01 6.99 -6.03
N PRO A 368 -22.02 7.10 -6.94
CA PRO A 368 -20.71 6.46 -6.77
C PRO A 368 -19.99 6.88 -5.48
N GLN A 369 -19.56 5.88 -4.70
CA GLN A 369 -18.88 6.10 -3.43
C GLN A 369 -17.43 5.63 -3.47
N VAL A 370 -16.53 6.41 -2.89
CA VAL A 370 -15.13 6.04 -2.66
C VAL A 370 -14.86 6.06 -1.16
N LEU A 371 -14.42 4.92 -0.60
CA LEU A 371 -14.08 4.84 0.82
C LEU A 371 -12.69 5.41 1.05
N SER A 372 -12.55 6.31 2.01
CA SER A 372 -11.27 6.91 2.40
C SER A 372 -10.81 6.36 3.74
N GLN A 373 -9.76 5.52 3.71
CA GLN A 373 -9.13 4.95 4.89
C GLN A 373 -7.86 5.72 5.22
N THR A 374 -7.79 6.31 6.40
CA THR A 374 -6.61 7.05 6.86
C THR A 374 -5.59 6.14 7.54
N ILE A 375 -4.31 6.32 7.22
CA ILE A 375 -3.20 5.75 7.97
C ILE A 375 -3.07 6.50 9.29
N TRP A 376 -3.20 5.79 10.40
CA TRP A 376 -3.19 6.43 11.71
C TRP A 376 -1.77 6.75 12.17
N SER A 377 -1.49 8.04 12.40
CA SER A 377 -0.15 8.53 12.70
C SER A 377 -0.10 9.68 13.74
N ARG A 378 -1.21 9.98 14.42
CA ARG A 378 -1.20 10.99 15.49
C ARG A 378 -0.33 10.53 16.66
N ASP A 379 0.50 11.43 17.17
CA ASP A 379 1.46 11.20 18.26
C ASP A 379 2.40 10.02 17.99
N ARG A 380 2.77 9.80 16.73
CA ARG A 380 3.46 8.61 16.25
C ARG A 380 4.44 8.94 15.11
N PHE A 381 5.70 8.55 15.29
CA PHE A 381 6.71 8.49 14.24
C PHE A 381 6.57 7.22 13.37
N ILE A 382 6.14 6.12 13.98
CA ILE A 382 5.78 4.85 13.33
C ILE A 382 4.25 4.76 13.32
N PRO A 383 3.58 4.67 12.16
CA PRO A 383 2.12 4.65 12.12
C PRO A 383 1.57 3.43 12.86
N ALA A 384 0.31 3.48 13.28
CA ALA A 384 -0.36 2.32 13.88
C ALA A 384 -0.67 1.28 12.79
N ILE A 385 0.37 0.54 12.39
CA ILE A 385 0.34 -0.40 11.25
C ILE A 385 -0.80 -1.39 11.46
N ARG A 386 -0.84 -2.11 12.59
CA ARG A 386 -1.86 -3.14 12.84
C ARG A 386 -3.30 -2.64 12.67
N SER A 387 -3.64 -1.51 13.30
CA SER A 387 -4.98 -0.92 13.21
C SER A 387 -5.28 -0.39 11.81
N SER A 388 -4.28 0.15 11.12
CA SER A 388 -4.41 0.64 9.75
C SER A 388 -4.62 -0.50 8.76
N MET A 389 -3.89 -1.63 8.89
CA MET A 389 -4.08 -2.84 8.09
C MET A 389 -5.51 -3.39 8.24
N ALA A 390 -6.02 -3.43 9.49
CA ALA A 390 -7.40 -3.85 9.76
C ALA A 390 -8.44 -2.94 9.08
N GLY A 391 -8.21 -1.62 9.11
CA GLY A 391 -9.05 -0.64 8.42
C GLY A 391 -9.01 -0.79 6.89
N ILE A 392 -7.84 -1.00 6.31
CA ILE A 392 -7.67 -1.26 4.86
C ILE A 392 -8.43 -2.53 4.46
N SER A 393 -8.26 -3.61 5.22
CA SER A 393 -8.98 -4.87 5.01
C SER A 393 -10.50 -4.73 5.16
N ALA A 394 -10.98 -3.88 6.06
CA ALA A 394 -12.41 -3.59 6.21
C ALA A 394 -12.94 -2.75 5.03
N ALA A 395 -12.21 -1.72 4.61
CA ALA A 395 -12.56 -0.88 3.47
C ALA A 395 -12.62 -1.71 2.17
N PHE A 396 -11.64 -2.58 1.92
CA PHE A 396 -11.65 -3.51 0.79
C PHE A 396 -12.89 -4.40 0.80
N ARG A 397 -13.19 -5.04 1.94
CA ARG A 397 -14.37 -5.91 2.08
C ARG A 397 -15.68 -5.16 1.85
N ALA A 398 -15.81 -3.95 2.39
CA ALA A 398 -16.98 -3.09 2.19
C ALA A 398 -17.13 -2.68 0.72
N ALA A 399 -16.05 -2.16 0.11
CA ALA A 399 -16.05 -1.74 -1.28
C ALA A 399 -16.41 -2.90 -2.24
N LYS A 400 -15.84 -4.09 -2.00
CA LYS A 400 -16.11 -5.27 -2.80
C LYS A 400 -17.54 -5.79 -2.62
N ALA A 401 -18.00 -5.94 -1.37
CA ALA A 401 -19.34 -6.48 -1.08
C ALA A 401 -20.45 -5.56 -1.62
N ASP A 402 -20.27 -4.25 -1.51
CA ASP A 402 -21.27 -3.28 -1.91
C ASP A 402 -21.10 -2.73 -3.33
N LYS A 403 -20.08 -3.20 -4.07
CA LYS A 403 -19.72 -2.74 -5.43
C LYS A 403 -19.54 -1.21 -5.48
N LEU A 404 -18.84 -0.67 -4.49
CA LEU A 404 -18.52 0.76 -4.43
C LEU A 404 -17.52 1.12 -5.53
N ALA A 405 -17.42 2.40 -5.86
CA ALA A 405 -16.56 2.88 -6.95
C ALA A 405 -15.07 2.70 -6.61
N GLY A 406 -14.68 2.83 -5.34
CA GLY A 406 -13.29 2.63 -4.96
C GLY A 406 -12.92 2.73 -3.50
N VAL A 407 -11.61 2.67 -3.29
CA VAL A 407 -10.93 2.92 -2.00
C VAL A 407 -9.75 3.85 -2.24
N VAL A 408 -9.62 4.85 -1.37
CA VAL A 408 -8.48 5.78 -1.30
C VAL A 408 -7.81 5.61 0.05
N LEU A 409 -6.50 5.36 0.03
CA LEU A 409 -5.66 5.37 1.24
C LEU A 409 -5.16 6.80 1.47
N ILE A 410 -5.48 7.39 2.62
CA ILE A 410 -4.94 8.69 3.02
C ILE A 410 -3.66 8.43 3.82
N GLY A 411 -2.52 8.82 3.23
CA GLY A 411 -1.18 8.66 3.76
C GLY A 411 -0.93 9.48 5.03
N CYS A 412 0.20 9.19 5.67
CA CYS A 412 0.64 9.88 6.87
C CYS A 412 1.74 10.95 6.58
N GLU A 413 2.14 11.12 5.31
CA GLU A 413 3.35 11.85 4.90
C GLU A 413 3.35 13.37 5.13
N SER A 414 2.41 13.90 5.90
CA SER A 414 2.14 15.34 5.85
C SER A 414 1.17 15.76 6.94
N GLY A 415 1.31 15.19 8.14
CA GLY A 415 0.43 15.46 9.28
C GLY A 415 1.02 16.33 10.39
N GLY A 416 2.24 16.86 10.26
CA GLY A 416 2.92 17.60 11.34
C GLY A 416 3.26 16.75 12.58
N ASN A 417 2.77 15.51 12.63
CA ASN A 417 2.88 14.56 13.73
C ASN A 417 4.23 13.82 13.77
N GLY A 418 5.19 14.16 12.90
CA GLY A 418 6.51 13.51 12.83
C GLY A 418 6.54 12.10 12.20
N CYS A 419 5.42 11.60 11.69
CA CYS A 419 5.35 10.26 11.08
C CYS A 419 6.18 10.17 9.81
N LEU A 420 7.13 9.23 9.78
CA LEU A 420 8.00 9.03 8.63
C LEU A 420 7.27 8.25 7.53
N PRO A 421 7.32 8.70 6.25
CA PRO A 421 6.67 8.04 5.11
C PRO A 421 6.98 6.54 4.99
N GLU A 422 8.22 6.16 5.26
CA GLU A 422 8.73 4.79 5.21
C GLU A 422 7.96 3.85 6.14
N GLY A 423 7.44 4.36 7.26
CA GLY A 423 6.61 3.60 8.19
C GLY A 423 5.31 3.09 7.56
N SER A 424 4.85 3.71 6.48
CA SER A 424 3.63 3.33 5.76
C SER A 424 3.84 2.30 4.64
N ALA A 425 5.09 1.89 4.37
CA ALA A 425 5.40 1.03 3.22
C ALA A 425 4.60 -0.28 3.19
N LEU A 426 4.46 -0.98 4.32
CA LEU A 426 3.65 -2.20 4.40
C LEU A 426 2.15 -1.93 4.17
N LEU A 427 1.65 -0.76 4.59
CA LEU A 427 0.25 -0.37 4.43
C LEU A 427 -0.07 -0.04 2.96
N GLN A 428 0.83 0.67 2.28
CA GLN A 428 0.74 0.90 0.84
C GLN A 428 0.74 -0.43 0.08
N PHE A 429 1.66 -1.32 0.41
CA PHE A 429 1.78 -2.64 -0.21
C PHE A 429 0.53 -3.52 0.01
N GLU A 430 0.03 -3.60 1.24
CA GLU A 430 -1.20 -4.34 1.54
C GLU A 430 -2.40 -3.79 0.78
N SER A 431 -2.57 -2.47 0.76
CA SER A 431 -3.64 -1.82 0.03
C SER A 431 -3.58 -2.16 -1.46
N GLY A 432 -2.41 -2.05 -2.10
CA GLY A 432 -2.22 -2.48 -3.49
C GLY A 432 -2.56 -3.95 -3.73
N CYS A 433 -2.10 -4.86 -2.86
CA CYS A 433 -2.40 -6.29 -2.98
C CYS A 433 -3.90 -6.59 -2.90
N LEU A 434 -4.59 -6.05 -1.90
CA LEU A 434 -6.01 -6.29 -1.68
C LEU A 434 -6.87 -5.65 -2.78
N LEU A 435 -6.62 -4.38 -3.12
CA LEU A 435 -7.42 -3.65 -4.10
C LEU A 435 -7.26 -4.17 -5.53
N TRP A 436 -6.11 -4.78 -5.85
CA TRP A 436 -5.87 -5.40 -7.15
C TRP A 436 -6.29 -6.87 -7.20
N SER A 437 -5.72 -7.70 -6.32
CA SER A 437 -5.85 -9.16 -6.39
C SER A 437 -6.85 -9.74 -5.39
N GLY A 438 -7.22 -8.98 -4.37
CA GLY A 438 -7.98 -9.47 -3.23
C GLY A 438 -7.21 -10.42 -2.32
N ARG A 439 -5.88 -10.52 -2.48
CA ARG A 439 -5.00 -11.40 -1.72
C ARG A 439 -4.16 -10.60 -0.72
N PRO A 440 -3.76 -11.21 0.41
CA PRO A 440 -2.88 -10.57 1.38
C PRO A 440 -1.45 -10.41 0.83
N PRO A 441 -0.64 -9.55 1.46
CA PRO A 441 0.79 -9.41 1.18
C PRO A 441 1.55 -10.74 1.20
N VAL A 442 2.42 -10.95 0.22
CA VAL A 442 3.43 -12.02 0.23
C VAL A 442 4.77 -11.43 0.69
N PRO A 443 5.45 -12.01 1.70
CA PRO A 443 6.68 -11.43 2.26
C PRO A 443 7.80 -11.14 1.25
N GLY A 444 8.09 -12.09 0.34
CA GLY A 444 9.13 -11.91 -0.68
C GLY A 444 8.80 -10.81 -1.69
N ALA A 445 7.54 -10.75 -2.13
CA ALA A 445 7.05 -9.71 -3.02
C ALA A 445 7.12 -8.32 -2.37
N PHE A 446 6.84 -8.21 -1.06
CA PHE A 446 7.00 -6.96 -0.31
C PHE A 446 8.45 -6.48 -0.33
N SER A 447 9.42 -7.37 -0.03
CA SER A 447 10.84 -6.99 -0.06
C SER A 447 11.30 -6.54 -1.45
N ARG A 448 10.84 -7.20 -2.51
CA ARG A 448 11.19 -6.82 -3.89
C ARG A 448 10.59 -5.50 -4.30
N TRP A 449 9.33 -5.23 -3.94
CA TRP A 449 8.72 -3.91 -4.17
C TRP A 449 9.45 -2.80 -3.40
N ALA A 450 9.78 -3.07 -2.13
CA ALA A 450 10.38 -2.10 -1.24
C ALA A 450 11.86 -1.80 -1.53
N LEU A 451 12.63 -2.83 -1.90
CA LEU A 451 14.11 -2.80 -1.99
C LEU A 451 14.67 -3.18 -3.36
N GLY A 452 13.84 -3.70 -4.28
CA GLY A 452 14.30 -4.24 -5.57
C GLY A 452 14.97 -5.62 -5.48
N ARG A 453 14.96 -6.28 -4.32
CA ARG A 453 15.58 -7.59 -4.08
C ARG A 453 14.87 -8.35 -2.97
N ASP A 454 15.16 -9.64 -2.84
CA ASP A 454 14.71 -10.43 -1.69
C ASP A 454 15.40 -9.97 -0.41
N GLU A 455 14.62 -9.77 0.64
CA GLU A 455 15.07 -9.47 1.99
C GLU A 455 14.10 -10.10 3.00
N ALA A 456 14.44 -11.31 3.45
CA ALA A 456 13.53 -12.14 4.24
C ALA A 456 13.12 -11.50 5.57
N ASP A 457 13.96 -10.61 6.12
CA ASP A 457 13.71 -9.99 7.40
C ASP A 457 12.85 -8.73 7.32
N LEU A 458 12.72 -8.07 6.16
CA LEU A 458 12.00 -6.80 6.04
C LEU A 458 10.53 -6.94 6.45
N PHE A 459 9.83 -7.95 5.92
CA PHE A 459 8.42 -8.20 6.26
C PHE A 459 8.25 -8.50 7.75
N ARG A 460 9.19 -9.27 8.34
CA ARG A 460 9.18 -9.60 9.77
C ARG A 460 9.39 -8.37 10.64
N VAL A 461 10.23 -7.44 10.20
CA VAL A 461 10.45 -6.17 10.89
C VAL A 461 9.18 -5.33 10.90
N TYR A 462 8.52 -5.12 9.75
CA TYR A 462 7.26 -4.39 9.74
C TYR A 462 6.15 -5.09 10.54
N SER A 463 6.10 -6.42 10.50
CA SER A 463 5.17 -7.21 11.32
C SER A 463 5.42 -7.03 12.82
N PHE A 464 6.69 -6.88 13.22
CA PHE A 464 7.07 -6.56 14.60
C PHE A 464 6.69 -5.11 14.96
N LEU A 465 7.01 -4.14 14.10
CA LEU A 465 6.65 -2.73 14.30
C LEU A 465 5.14 -2.51 14.42
N ALA A 466 4.34 -3.36 13.77
CA ALA A 466 2.89 -3.34 13.93
C ALA A 466 2.40 -3.62 15.36
N GLN A 467 3.25 -4.19 16.20
CA GLN A 467 2.98 -4.49 17.60
C GLN A 467 3.65 -3.49 18.56
N LEU A 468 4.40 -2.50 18.05
CA LEU A 468 5.29 -1.65 18.85
C LEU A 468 4.58 -0.95 20.02
N ASP A 469 3.39 -0.38 19.83
CA ASP A 469 2.65 0.24 20.93
C ASP A 469 1.40 -0.56 21.33
N HIS A 470 1.20 -1.75 20.76
CA HIS A 470 -0.10 -2.41 20.85
C HIS A 470 -0.45 -2.84 22.29
N GLN A 471 0.56 -3.18 23.08
CA GLN A 471 0.38 -3.63 24.47
C GLN A 471 0.54 -2.50 25.49
N LEU A 472 0.80 -1.27 25.04
CA LEU A 472 1.04 -0.13 25.92
C LEU A 472 -0.18 0.81 25.93
N PRO A 473 -0.44 1.50 27.06
CA PRO A 473 -1.56 2.44 27.18
C PRO A 473 -1.36 3.72 26.36
N HIS A 474 -0.11 4.09 26.10
CA HIS A 474 0.28 5.31 25.38
C HIS A 474 1.21 5.01 24.20
N THR A 475 1.36 5.98 23.30
CA THR A 475 2.18 5.85 22.09
C THR A 475 3.65 6.17 22.37
N HIS A 476 4.55 5.69 21.52
CA HIS A 476 5.96 6.09 21.59
C HIS A 476 6.18 7.61 21.47
N GLY A 477 5.31 8.34 20.75
CA GLY A 477 5.39 9.80 20.70
C GLY A 477 5.01 10.45 22.03
N GLN A 478 4.01 9.91 22.74
CA GLN A 478 3.62 10.40 24.07
C GLN A 478 4.73 10.17 25.10
N TYR A 479 5.35 8.98 25.10
CA TYR A 479 6.49 8.71 25.98
C TYR A 479 7.72 9.55 25.63
N LEU A 480 8.00 9.77 24.34
CA LEU A 480 9.15 10.57 23.92
C LEU A 480 9.05 12.03 24.39
N PHE A 481 7.87 12.63 24.25
CA PHE A 481 7.63 14.05 24.59
C PHE A 481 7.04 14.23 25.99
N GLU A 482 7.12 13.20 26.82
CA GLU A 482 6.69 13.26 28.19
C GLU A 482 7.54 14.26 28.99
N ASP A 483 6.88 15.06 29.85
CA ASP A 483 7.62 15.86 30.82
C ASP A 483 8.25 14.93 31.87
N PRO A 484 9.58 14.94 32.02
CA PRO A 484 10.28 13.98 32.89
C PRO A 484 10.00 14.18 34.38
N VAL A 485 9.50 15.35 34.79
CA VAL A 485 9.18 15.65 36.19
C VAL A 485 7.77 15.17 36.52
N PHE A 486 6.81 15.43 35.63
CA PHE A 486 5.42 15.03 35.87
C PHE A 486 5.16 13.57 35.55
N ALA A 487 5.83 13.04 34.54
CA ALA A 487 5.68 11.69 34.02
C ALA A 487 4.19 11.30 33.81
N ALA A 488 3.45 12.13 33.07
CA ALA A 488 2.00 12.00 32.90
C ALA A 488 1.53 10.70 32.22
N PHE A 489 2.41 10.00 31.49
CA PHE A 489 2.13 8.78 30.73
C PHE A 489 2.82 7.54 31.33
N SER A 490 4.05 7.68 31.81
CA SER A 490 4.81 6.58 32.41
C SER A 490 4.40 6.30 33.84
N ARG A 491 4.03 7.33 34.63
CA ARG A 491 3.65 7.18 36.04
C ARG A 491 2.33 6.44 36.29
N PRO A 492 1.28 6.58 35.44
CA PRO A 492 0.06 5.78 35.59
C PRO A 492 0.24 4.29 35.25
N GLY A 493 1.28 3.91 34.49
CA GLY A 493 1.61 2.53 34.14
C GLY A 493 2.71 1.93 35.02
N ASP A 494 3.30 0.81 34.58
CA ASP A 494 4.57 0.28 35.13
C ASP A 494 5.75 0.75 34.26
N PRO A 495 6.57 1.71 34.72
CA PRO A 495 7.74 2.18 33.98
C PRO A 495 8.72 1.07 33.59
N ARG A 496 8.84 0.00 34.39
CA ARG A 496 9.75 -1.12 34.09
C ARG A 496 9.25 -1.94 32.92
N GLU A 497 7.93 -2.11 32.78
CA GLU A 497 7.34 -2.78 31.62
C GLU A 497 7.53 -1.95 30.35
N ILE A 498 7.36 -0.63 30.43
CA ILE A 498 7.58 0.30 29.31
C ILE A 498 9.05 0.24 28.87
N GLU A 499 10.01 0.39 29.79
CA GLU A 499 11.45 0.28 29.54
C GLU A 499 11.81 -1.08 28.90
N ALA A 500 11.38 -2.18 29.52
CA ALA A 500 11.68 -3.52 29.03
C ALA A 500 11.13 -3.75 27.62
N HIS A 501 9.94 -3.21 27.33
CA HIS A 501 9.30 -3.32 26.03
C HIS A 501 10.09 -2.60 24.93
N TYR A 502 10.44 -1.32 25.13
CA TYR A 502 11.20 -0.55 24.14
C TYR A 502 12.65 -1.04 24.02
N ARG A 503 13.29 -1.46 25.12
CA ARG A 503 14.61 -2.10 25.09
C ARG A 503 14.61 -3.38 24.26
N LYS A 504 13.57 -4.21 24.41
CA LYS A 504 13.40 -5.42 23.59
C LYS A 504 13.22 -5.07 22.11
N ALA A 505 12.45 -4.03 21.79
CA ALA A 505 12.28 -3.55 20.42
C ALA A 505 13.59 -3.06 19.80
N ALA A 506 14.36 -2.26 20.53
CA ALA A 506 15.69 -1.80 20.13
C ALA A 506 16.64 -2.98 19.83
N LEU A 507 16.72 -3.96 20.75
CA LEU A 507 17.54 -5.15 20.58
C LEU A 507 17.11 -6.00 19.38
N TYR A 508 15.80 -6.10 19.14
CA TYR A 508 15.26 -6.80 17.98
C TYR A 508 15.71 -6.14 16.68
N LEU A 509 15.57 -4.81 16.56
CA LEU A 509 15.99 -4.06 15.38
C LEU A 509 17.51 -4.10 15.17
N LYS A 510 18.30 -3.97 16.24
CA LYS A 510 19.77 -4.04 16.21
C LYS A 510 20.32 -5.35 15.62
N LYS A 511 19.61 -6.46 15.80
CA LYS A 511 20.01 -7.78 15.29
C LYS A 511 19.73 -7.96 13.79
N ARG A 512 18.96 -7.07 13.15
CA ARG A 512 18.56 -7.19 11.75
C ARG A 512 19.59 -6.51 10.86
N LYS A 513 20.12 -7.26 9.89
CA LYS A 513 21.08 -6.76 8.91
C LYS A 513 20.39 -6.59 7.57
N ILE A 514 19.58 -5.53 7.45
CA ILE A 514 18.98 -5.13 6.18
C ILE A 514 19.98 -4.21 5.48
N ALA A 515 20.29 -4.49 4.21
CA ALA A 515 21.30 -3.71 3.51
C ALA A 515 20.79 -2.30 3.16
N ARG A 516 21.69 -1.32 3.35
CA ARG A 516 21.39 0.12 3.48
C ARG A 516 20.59 0.72 2.34
N ASN A 517 19.53 1.45 2.70
CA ASN A 517 18.72 2.33 1.86
C ASN A 517 17.84 3.22 2.78
N GLU A 518 16.95 4.02 2.20
CA GLU A 518 15.97 4.87 2.92
C GLU A 518 15.16 4.11 4.00
N LEU A 519 14.71 2.88 3.69
CA LEU A 519 14.01 2.04 4.67
C LEU A 519 14.93 1.63 5.84
N THR A 520 16.21 1.38 5.56
CA THR A 520 17.18 1.06 6.60
C THR A 520 17.44 2.26 7.50
N ASP A 521 17.46 3.48 6.94
CA ASP A 521 17.61 4.71 7.72
C ASP A 521 16.39 4.92 8.64
N PHE A 522 15.17 4.67 8.16
CA PHE A 522 13.95 4.63 8.98
C PHE A 522 14.03 3.58 10.10
N LEU A 523 14.52 2.38 9.82
CA LEU A 523 14.67 1.33 10.85
C LEU A 523 15.75 1.67 11.88
N ASN A 524 16.83 2.33 11.46
CA ASN A 524 17.87 2.82 12.36
C ASN A 524 17.36 3.94 13.26
N PHE A 525 16.59 4.89 12.70
CA PHE A 525 15.88 5.90 13.47
C PHE A 525 14.95 5.25 14.49
N THR A 526 14.13 4.29 14.06
CA THR A 526 13.18 3.58 14.94
C THR A 526 13.91 2.85 16.07
N ARG A 527 15.06 2.24 15.80
CA ARG A 527 15.91 1.62 16.82
C ARG A 527 16.38 2.66 17.84
N GLN A 528 16.94 3.79 17.39
CA GLN A 528 17.43 4.85 18.28
C GLN A 528 16.29 5.45 19.12
N LEU A 529 15.12 5.63 18.52
CA LEU A 529 13.92 6.08 19.22
C LEU A 529 13.54 5.10 20.35
N CYS A 530 13.53 3.80 20.09
CA CYS A 530 13.27 2.79 21.12
C CYS A 530 14.36 2.76 22.20
N GLU A 531 15.63 3.01 21.85
CA GLU A 531 16.75 3.10 22.81
C GLU A 531 16.69 4.38 23.65
N PHE A 532 16.04 5.43 23.18
CA PHE A 532 15.90 6.68 23.92
C PHE A 532 14.72 6.65 24.89
N ILE A 533 13.61 6.01 24.49
CA ILE A 533 12.43 5.86 25.36
C ILE A 533 12.71 4.88 26.51
N ALA A 534 13.50 3.83 26.26
CA ALA A 534 13.92 2.87 27.28
C ALA A 534 15.15 3.36 28.04
#